data_AF-A0A9E5AZE4-F1
#
_entry.id   AF-A0A9E5AZE4-F1
#
_cell.length_a   1.000
_cell.length_b   1.000
_cell.length_c   1.000
_cell.angle_alpha   90.00
_cell.angle_beta   90.00
_cell.angle_gamma   90.00
#
_symmetry.space_group_name_H-M   'P 1'
#
loop_
_entity.id
_entity.type
_entity.pdbx_description
1 polymer ?
#
loop_
_entity_poly.entity_id
_entity_poly.type
_entity_poly.pdbx_seq_one_letter_code
_entity_poly.pdbx_strand_id
1 'polypeptide(L)'
;MQLTHSAPAMNDEQLITRHLKGDASAFREIVERHQAMVCTVAFSACGDVTRSDDVAQETFVAAWKQMPQLRERSKFRAWLGGIARNLGNNHRRQAARAGLLPVVRRAARA
;
A
#
# COMPACT_ATOMS: atom_id res chain seq x y z
N MET A 1 -7.34 31.50 -26.81
CA MET A 1 -7.18 30.08 -27.15
C MET A 1 -5.87 29.57 -26.56
N GLN A 2 -5.92 28.80 -25.48
CA GLN A 2 -4.88 27.82 -25.14
C GLN A 2 -5.60 26.55 -24.69
N LEU A 3 -5.48 25.51 -25.48
CA LEU A 3 -6.03 24.19 -25.19
C LEU A 3 -5.18 23.60 -24.06
N THR A 4 -5.69 23.60 -22.83
CA THR A 4 -5.14 22.75 -21.77
C THR A 4 -5.50 21.31 -22.09
N HIS A 5 -4.72 20.67 -22.96
CA HIS A 5 -4.76 19.22 -23.09
C HIS A 5 -4.12 18.65 -21.82
N SER A 6 -4.92 18.52 -20.75
CA SER A 6 -4.55 17.68 -19.61
C SER A 6 -4.39 16.28 -20.20
N ALA A 7 -3.15 15.83 -20.36
CA ALA A 7 -2.86 14.46 -20.76
C ALA A 7 -3.71 13.51 -19.89
N PRO A 8 -4.27 12.43 -20.44
CA PRO A 8 -5.07 11.50 -19.66
C PRO A 8 -4.25 11.02 -18.47
N ALA A 9 -4.84 11.06 -17.27
CA ALA A 9 -4.18 10.58 -16.06
C ALA A 9 -3.65 9.16 -16.30
N MET A 10 -2.35 8.96 -16.11
CA MET A 10 -1.72 7.68 -16.41
C MET A 10 -2.35 6.57 -15.57
N ASN A 11 -2.58 5.41 -16.16
CA ASN A 11 -3.04 4.24 -15.41
C ASN A 11 -1.88 3.62 -14.61
N ASP A 12 -2.20 2.73 -13.68
CA ASP A 12 -1.18 2.11 -12.82
C ASP A 12 -0.12 1.34 -13.64
N GLU A 13 -0.50 0.70 -14.75
CA GLU A 13 0.42 -0.05 -15.60
C GLU A 13 1.47 0.86 -16.26
N GLN A 14 1.07 2.04 -16.71
CA GLN A 14 1.95 3.05 -17.28
C GLN A 14 2.91 3.60 -16.23
N LEU A 15 2.42 3.90 -15.04
CA LEU A 15 3.25 4.37 -13.93
C LEU A 15 4.28 3.32 -13.52
N ILE A 16 3.88 2.06 -13.38
CA ILE A 16 4.79 0.95 -13.09
C ILE A 16 5.84 0.83 -14.20
N THR A 17 5.43 0.93 -15.46
CA THR A 17 6.36 0.87 -16.59
C THR A 17 7.40 1.98 -16.56
N ARG A 18 7.00 3.21 -16.24
CA ARG A 18 7.91 4.36 -16.11
C ARG A 18 8.86 4.18 -14.93
N HIS A 19 8.34 3.78 -13.78
CA HIS A 19 9.13 3.50 -12.58
C HIS A 19 10.22 2.45 -12.87
N LEU A 20 9.87 1.34 -13.52
CA LEU A 20 10.82 0.28 -13.88
C LEU A 20 11.87 0.73 -14.90
N LYS A 21 11.63 1.83 -15.63
CA LYS A 21 12.60 2.49 -16.51
C LYS A 21 13.48 3.52 -15.80
N GLY A 22 13.35 3.66 -14.47
CA GLY A 22 14.16 4.58 -13.66
C GLY A 22 13.50 5.92 -13.37
N ASP A 23 12.24 6.13 -13.74
CA ASP A 23 11.52 7.36 -13.43
C ASP A 23 11.04 7.36 -11.97
N ALA A 24 11.80 8.05 -11.10
CA ALA A 24 11.47 8.19 -9.69
C ALA A 24 10.15 8.95 -9.44
N SER A 25 9.73 9.84 -10.36
CA SER A 25 8.48 10.58 -10.22
C SER A 25 7.26 9.67 -10.38
N ALA A 26 7.37 8.61 -11.18
CA ALA A 26 6.27 7.67 -11.38
C ALA A 26 5.91 6.89 -10.11
N PHE A 27 6.91 6.55 -9.28
CA PHE A 27 6.62 5.89 -8.00
C PHE A 27 5.96 6.84 -7.00
N ARG A 28 6.32 8.13 -7.02
CA ARG A 28 5.64 9.14 -6.19
C ARG A 28 4.14 9.19 -6.53
N GLU A 29 3.80 9.23 -7.81
CA GLU A 29 2.40 9.23 -8.24
C GLU A 29 1.66 7.94 -7.83
N ILE A 30 2.35 6.79 -7.86
CA ILE A 30 1.81 5.52 -7.32
C ILE A 30 1.52 5.66 -5.81
N VAL A 31 2.43 6.23 -5.03
CA VAL A 31 2.23 6.43 -3.58
C VAL A 31 1.02 7.35 -3.34
N GLU A 32 0.99 8.51 -3.99
CA GLU A 32 -0.08 9.50 -3.84
C GLU A 32 -1.47 8.90 -4.17
N ARG A 33 -1.56 8.11 -5.24
CA ARG A 33 -2.81 7.45 -5.65
C ARG A 33 -3.27 6.38 -4.66
N HIS A 34 -2.36 5.64 -4.03
CA HIS A 34 -2.69 4.43 -3.28
C HIS A 34 -2.55 4.56 -1.76
N GLN A 35 -1.98 5.67 -1.24
CA GLN A 35 -1.72 5.85 0.19
C GLN A 35 -2.97 5.68 1.06
N ALA A 36 -4.11 6.26 0.67
CA ALA A 36 -5.34 6.18 1.46
C ALA A 36 -5.84 4.73 1.57
N MET A 37 -5.75 3.97 0.47
CA MET A 37 -6.11 2.55 0.45
C MET A 37 -5.15 1.72 1.31
N VAL A 38 -3.84 1.97 1.20
CA VAL A 38 -2.83 1.26 1.98
C VAL A 38 -3.00 1.54 3.47
N CYS A 39 -3.16 2.79 3.90
CA CYS A 39 -3.44 3.14 5.30
C CYS A 39 -4.70 2.43 5.82
N THR A 40 -5.78 2.41 5.02
CA THR A 40 -7.03 1.72 5.40
C THR A 40 -6.81 0.22 5.61
N VAL A 41 -6.09 -0.44 4.69
CA VAL A 41 -5.81 -1.87 4.79
C VAL A 41 -4.84 -2.18 5.94
N ALA A 42 -3.81 -1.35 6.11
CA ALA A 42 -2.84 -1.45 7.20
C ALA A 42 -3.55 -1.38 8.54
N PHE A 43 -4.32 -0.33 8.79
CA PHE A 43 -5.10 -0.14 10.01
C PHE A 43 -6.06 -1.30 10.27
N SER A 44 -6.80 -1.73 9.25
CA SER A 44 -7.73 -2.86 9.37
C SER A 44 -7.05 -4.17 9.74
N ALA A 45 -5.77 -4.34 9.37
CA ALA A 45 -5.01 -5.56 9.61
C ALA A 45 -4.22 -5.53 10.94
N CYS A 46 -3.62 -4.40 11.30
CA CYS A 46 -2.85 -4.25 12.54
C CYS A 46 -3.72 -3.93 13.77
N GLY A 47 -4.83 -3.20 13.58
CA GLY A 47 -5.75 -2.79 14.65
C GLY A 47 -5.24 -1.65 15.54
N ASP A 48 -4.20 -0.94 15.12
CA ASP A 48 -3.52 0.10 15.89
C ASP A 48 -3.05 1.23 14.96
N VAL A 49 -3.34 2.49 15.32
CA VAL A 49 -3.06 3.64 14.46
C VAL A 49 -1.56 3.87 14.27
N THR A 50 -0.76 3.81 15.33
CA THR A 50 0.68 4.03 15.28
C THR A 50 1.37 2.99 14.41
N ARG A 51 1.00 1.71 14.59
CA ARG A 51 1.54 0.62 13.76
C ARG A 51 1.05 0.67 12.32
N SER A 52 -0.09 1.30 12.05
CA SER A 52 -0.65 1.36 10.70
C SER A 52 0.20 2.22 9.77
N ASP A 53 0.82 3.29 10.28
CA ASP A 53 1.71 4.16 9.51
C ASP A 53 3.01 3.44 9.15
N ASP A 54 3.61 2.72 10.12
CA ASP A 54 4.80 1.90 9.87
C ASP A 54 4.52 0.81 8.82
N VAL A 55 3.39 0.10 8.96
CA VAL A 55 2.96 -0.91 7.99
C VAL A 55 2.72 -0.31 6.61
N ALA A 56 2.15 0.90 6.52
CA ALA A 56 1.93 1.58 5.25
C ALA A 56 3.27 1.93 4.57
N GLN A 57 4.23 2.46 5.32
CA GLN A 57 5.57 2.75 4.80
C GLN A 57 6.29 1.47 4.35
N GLU A 58 6.31 0.44 5.19
CA GLU A 58 6.89 -0.87 4.85
C GLU A 58 6.24 -1.46 3.59
N THR A 59 4.93 -1.27 3.41
CA THR A 59 4.20 -1.70 2.21
C THR A 59 4.75 -1.07 0.95
N PHE A 60 4.98 0.25 0.94
CA PHE A 60 5.52 0.92 -0.24
C PHE A 60 6.98 0.56 -0.49
N VAL A 61 7.80 0.38 0.56
CA VAL A 61 9.18 -0.12 0.42
C VAL A 61 9.19 -1.54 -0.16
N ALA A 62 8.31 -2.42 0.33
CA ALA A 62 8.17 -3.77 -0.19
C ALA A 62 7.66 -3.76 -1.64
N ALA A 63 6.72 -2.88 -1.96
CA ALA A 63 6.20 -2.70 -3.30
C ALA A 63 7.31 -2.27 -4.25
N TRP A 64 8.11 -1.24 -3.92
CA TRP A 64 9.26 -0.81 -4.72
C TRP A 64 10.19 -1.98 -5.05
N LYS A 65 10.56 -2.79 -4.05
CA LYS A 65 11.49 -3.92 -4.22
C LYS A 65 10.91 -5.06 -5.05
N GLN A 66 9.61 -5.33 -4.93
CA GLN A 66 8.96 -6.48 -5.56
C GLN A 66 8.29 -6.15 -6.90
N MET A 67 8.10 -4.85 -7.21
CA MET A 67 7.44 -4.39 -8.45
C MET A 67 8.04 -4.97 -9.74
N PRO A 68 9.37 -5.16 -9.88
CA PRO A 68 9.93 -5.80 -11.07
C PRO A 68 9.43 -7.23 -11.31
N GLN A 69 8.97 -7.92 -10.27
CA GLN A 69 8.48 -9.29 -10.32
C GLN A 69 6.96 -9.38 -10.55
N LEU A 70 6.26 -8.24 -10.59
CA LEU A 70 4.82 -8.17 -10.81
C LEU A 70 4.48 -8.55 -12.26
N ARG A 71 3.93 -9.75 -12.45
CA ARG A 71 3.57 -10.30 -13.77
C ARG A 71 2.36 -9.61 -14.39
N GLU A 72 1.36 -9.28 -13.58
CA GLU A 72 0.07 -8.76 -14.04
C GLU A 72 -0.17 -7.37 -13.47
N ARG A 73 0.30 -6.35 -14.20
CA ARG A 73 0.31 -4.95 -13.74
C ARG A 73 -1.10 -4.39 -13.55
N SER A 74 -2.08 -4.89 -14.30
CA SER A 74 -3.51 -4.54 -14.13
C SER A 74 -4.05 -4.90 -12.73
N LYS A 75 -3.42 -5.86 -12.04
CA LYS A 75 -3.79 -6.27 -10.66
C LYS A 75 -3.00 -5.56 -9.58
N PHE A 76 -2.25 -4.50 -9.91
CA PHE A 76 -1.37 -3.78 -8.98
C PHE A 76 -2.08 -3.40 -7.67
N ARG A 77 -3.26 -2.80 -7.75
CA ARG A 77 -4.02 -2.38 -6.57
C ARG A 77 -4.34 -3.55 -5.62
N ALA A 78 -4.75 -4.69 -6.16
CA ALA A 78 -5.04 -5.88 -5.37
C ALA A 78 -3.76 -6.50 -4.77
N TRP A 79 -2.69 -6.54 -5.56
CA TRP A 79 -1.38 -7.00 -5.12
C TRP A 79 -0.82 -6.14 -3.97
N LEU A 80 -0.88 -4.82 -4.10
CA LEU A 80 -0.45 -3.86 -3.08
C LEU A 80 -1.25 -4.02 -1.77
N GLY A 81 -2.57 -4.16 -1.88
CA GLY A 81 -3.42 -4.44 -0.72
C GLY A 81 -3.09 -5.79 -0.05
N GLY A 82 -2.66 -6.78 -0.82
CA GLY A 82 -2.15 -8.05 -0.31
C GLY A 82 -0.88 -7.89 0.54
N ILE A 83 0.08 -7.08 0.07
CA ILE A 83 1.30 -6.74 0.83
C ILE A 83 0.93 -6.08 2.15
N ALA A 84 0.11 -5.02 2.11
CA ALA A 84 -0.32 -4.29 3.31
C ALA A 84 -1.00 -5.19 4.33
N ARG A 85 -1.91 -6.06 3.87
CA ARG A 85 -2.60 -7.01 4.74
C ARG A 85 -1.64 -8.01 5.38
N ASN A 86 -0.67 -8.52 4.63
CA ASN A 86 0.30 -9.48 5.13
C ASN A 86 1.20 -8.86 6.19
N LEU A 87 1.75 -7.67 5.93
CA LEU A 87 2.57 -6.92 6.88
C LEU A 87 1.78 -6.54 8.13
N GLY A 88 0.57 -6.00 7.98
CA GLY A 88 -0.28 -5.64 9.12
C GLY A 88 -0.65 -6.84 10.02
N ASN A 89 -0.97 -7.99 9.42
CA ASN A 89 -1.19 -9.22 10.19
C ASN A 89 0.08 -9.71 10.89
N ASN A 90 1.25 -9.56 10.25
CA ASN A 90 2.51 -9.92 10.85
C ASN A 90 2.81 -9.06 12.09
N HIS A 91 2.69 -7.74 11.95
CA HIS A 91 2.82 -6.77 13.05
C HIS A 91 1.87 -7.10 14.20
N ARG A 92 0.59 -7.37 13.92
CA ARG A 92 -0.39 -7.77 14.95
C ARG A 92 0.01 -9.04 15.69
N ARG A 93 0.53 -10.06 14.99
CA ARG A 93 1.00 -11.31 15.62
C ARG A 93 2.21 -11.07 16.51
N GLN A 94 3.15 -10.22 16.09
CA GLN A 94 4.33 -9.87 16.90
C GLN A 94 3.93 -9.10 18.16
N ALA A 95 3.01 -8.14 18.02
CA ALA A 95 2.45 -7.37 19.11
C ALA A 95 1.80 -8.26 20.20
N ALA A 96 1.00 -9.24 19.77
CA ALA A 96 0.36 -10.20 20.65
C ALA A 96 1.38 -11.07 21.41
N ARG A 97 2.48 -11.48 20.75
CA ARG A 97 3.56 -12.25 21.38
C ARG A 97 4.35 -11.44 22.40
N ALA A 98 4.52 -10.14 22.16
CA ALA A 98 5.24 -9.24 23.05
C ALA A 98 4.41 -8.75 24.26
N GLY A 99 3.14 -9.16 24.37
CA GLY A 99 2.24 -8.66 25.42
C GLY A 99 1.88 -7.17 25.27
N LEU A 100 2.17 -6.57 24.12
CA LEU A 100 2.02 -5.14 23.86
C LEU A 100 0.64 -4.73 23.34
N LEU A 101 -0.32 -5.65 23.30
CA LEU A 101 -1.70 -5.36 22.90
C LEU A 101 -2.64 -5.52 24.09
N PRO A 102 -3.42 -4.49 24.47
CA PRO A 102 -4.60 -4.74 25.29
C PRO A 102 -5.53 -5.68 24.52
N VAL A 103 -6.16 -6.62 25.22
CA VAL A 103 -7.15 -7.57 24.68
C VAL A 103 -8.44 -6.83 24.29
N VAL A 104 -8.38 -5.96 23.29
CA VAL A 104 -9.60 -5.40 22.68
C VAL A 104 -10.19 -6.47 21.77
N ARG A 105 -11.12 -7.25 22.35
CA ARG A 105 -12.03 -8.12 21.60
C ARG A 105 -12.74 -7.25 20.56
N ARG A 106 -12.62 -7.63 19.28
CA ARG A 106 -13.35 -7.00 18.19
C ARG A 106 -14.84 -7.01 18.53
N ALA A 107 -15.45 -5.83 18.64
CA ALA A 107 -16.90 -5.74 18.52
C ALA A 107 -17.26 -6.31 17.14
N ALA A 108 -18.17 -7.29 17.16
CA ALA A 108 -18.70 -7.93 15.98
C ALA A 108 -19.25 -6.87 15.03
N ARG A 109 -19.02 -7.05 13.73
CA ARG A 109 -19.79 -6.36 12.70
C ARG A 109 -21.26 -6.72 12.92
N ALA A 110 -22.09 -5.70 13.17
CA ALA A 110 -23.53 -5.75 12.99
C ALA A 110 -23.86 -5.73 11.48
#